data_AF-A0A2Y9FGS0-F1
#
_entry.id   AF-A0A2Y9FGS0-F1
#
_cell.length_a   1.000
_cell.length_b   1.000
_cell.length_c   1.000
_cell.angle_alpha   90.00
_cell.angle_beta   90.00
_cell.angle_gamma   90.00
#
_symmetry.space_group_name_H-M   'P 1'
#
loop_
_entity.id
_entity.type
_entity.pdbx_description
1 polymer ?
#
loop_
_entity_poly.entity_id
_entity_poly.type
_entity_poly.pdbx_seq_one_letter_code
_entity_poly.pdbx_strand_id
1 'polypeptide(L)'
;MRECISVHVGQAGVQMGNACWELYCLEHGIQPDGQMPSDKTIGGGDDSFTTFFCETGAGKHVPRAVFVDLEPTVIDEIRNGPYRQLFHPEQLITGKEDAANNYARGHYTIGKEIIDPVLDRIRKLSDQCTGLQGFLVFHSFGGGTGSGFTSLLMERLSVDYGKKSKLEFSIYPAPQVSTAVVEPYNSILTTHTTLEHSDCAFMVDNEAIYDICRRNLDIERPTYTNLNRLISQIVSSITASLRFDGALNVDLTEFQTNLVPY
;
A
#
# COMPACT_ATOMS: atom_id res chain seq x y z
N MET A 1 2.90 0.55 21.53
CA MET A 1 2.22 0.45 20.23
C MET A 1 3.26 0.42 19.13
N ARG A 2 2.89 -0.15 17.99
CA ARG A 2 3.79 -0.78 17.03
C ARG A 2 3.32 -0.40 15.63
N GLU A 3 3.14 0.89 15.37
CA GLU A 3 2.39 1.41 14.22
C GLU A 3 3.08 1.17 12.87
N CYS A 4 2.28 0.95 11.83
CA CYS A 4 2.74 0.78 10.44
C CYS A 4 2.04 1.80 9.54
N ILE A 5 2.77 2.37 8.57
CA ILE A 5 2.20 3.28 7.57
C ILE A 5 2.15 2.56 6.23
N SER A 6 0.97 2.47 5.62
CA SER A 6 0.81 1.92 4.28
C SER A 6 0.92 3.01 3.23
N VAL A 7 1.76 2.85 2.22
CA VAL A 7 1.91 3.78 1.10
C VAL A 7 1.55 3.08 -0.20
N HIS A 8 0.55 3.60 -0.90
CA HIS A 8 -0.02 3.03 -2.11
C HIS A 8 0.35 3.91 -3.31
N VAL A 9 1.13 3.38 -4.24
CA VAL A 9 1.74 4.15 -5.33
C VAL A 9 1.25 3.69 -6.70
N GLY A 10 0.72 4.64 -7.47
CA GLY A 10 0.21 4.45 -8.83
C GLY A 10 -1.09 3.62 -8.87
N GLN A 11 -1.70 3.54 -10.04
CA GLN A 11 -2.98 2.83 -10.26
C GLN A 11 -3.07 1.46 -9.57
N ALA A 12 -2.10 0.57 -9.80
CA ALA A 12 -2.15 -0.78 -9.23
C ALA A 12 -2.08 -0.77 -7.70
N GLY A 13 -1.16 0.01 -7.13
CA GLY A 13 -1.02 0.17 -5.68
C GLY A 13 -2.27 0.76 -5.05
N VAL A 14 -2.81 1.82 -5.65
CA VAL A 14 -4.02 2.52 -5.18
C VAL A 14 -5.25 1.61 -5.20
N GLN A 15 -5.49 0.90 -6.30
CA GLN A 15 -6.66 0.03 -6.43
C GLN A 15 -6.58 -1.22 -5.54
N MET A 16 -5.38 -1.81 -5.40
CA MET A 16 -5.13 -2.88 -4.43
C MET A 16 -5.33 -2.38 -3.01
N GLY A 17 -4.78 -1.21 -2.68
CA GLY A 17 -4.94 -0.56 -1.38
C GLY A 17 -6.39 -0.35 -1.01
N ASN A 18 -7.22 0.13 -1.95
CA ASN A 18 -8.65 0.31 -1.74
C ASN A 18 -9.34 -1.01 -1.35
N ALA A 19 -9.02 -2.11 -2.04
CA ALA A 19 -9.55 -3.44 -1.70
C ALA A 19 -9.03 -3.98 -0.36
N CYS A 20 -7.76 -3.71 -0.01
CA CYS A 20 -7.18 -4.08 1.28
C CYS A 20 -7.87 -3.35 2.43
N TRP A 21 -8.07 -2.04 2.33
CA TRP A 21 -8.70 -1.26 3.40
C TRP A 21 -10.20 -1.55 3.54
N GLU A 22 -10.91 -1.83 2.44
CA GLU A 22 -12.27 -2.37 2.50
C GLU A 22 -12.31 -3.64 3.36
N LEU A 23 -11.41 -4.59 3.09
CA LEU A 23 -11.32 -5.85 3.83
C LEU A 23 -10.91 -5.63 5.30
N TYR A 24 -9.93 -4.78 5.58
CA TYR A 24 -9.53 -4.47 6.96
C TYR A 24 -10.69 -3.86 7.76
N CYS A 25 -11.46 -2.96 7.15
CA CYS A 25 -12.65 -2.41 7.78
C CYS A 25 -13.68 -3.50 8.12
N LEU A 26 -13.91 -4.45 7.20
CA LEU A 26 -14.83 -5.57 7.44
C LEU A 26 -14.33 -6.49 8.57
N GLU A 27 -13.03 -6.80 8.60
CA GLU A 27 -12.42 -7.67 9.61
C GLU A 27 -12.45 -7.04 11.02
N HIS A 28 -12.27 -5.73 11.11
CA HIS A 28 -12.29 -5.00 12.39
C HIS A 28 -13.65 -4.40 12.74
N GLY A 29 -14.69 -4.59 11.92
CA GLY A 29 -16.02 -4.03 12.18
C GLY A 29 -16.09 -2.50 12.10
N ILE A 30 -15.20 -1.88 11.34
CA ILE A 30 -15.15 -0.43 11.09
C ILE A 30 -16.05 -0.11 9.90
N GLN A 31 -16.96 0.85 10.08
CA GLN A 31 -17.87 1.31 9.04
C GLN A 31 -17.15 2.21 8.02
N PRO A 32 -17.72 2.42 6.81
CA PRO A 32 -17.09 3.26 5.79
C PRO A 32 -16.88 4.74 6.18
N ASP A 33 -17.58 5.23 7.20
CA ASP A 33 -17.39 6.55 7.80
C ASP A 33 -16.28 6.60 8.88
N GLY A 34 -15.70 5.44 9.19
CA GLY A 34 -14.67 5.23 10.21
C GLY A 34 -15.22 4.98 11.62
N GLN A 35 -16.54 4.87 11.80
CA GLN A 35 -17.13 4.56 13.11
C GLN A 35 -17.02 3.07 13.42
N MET A 36 -16.79 2.73 14.69
CA MET A 36 -16.71 1.35 15.17
C MET A 36 -17.71 1.15 16.33
N PRO A 37 -18.96 0.74 16.05
CA PRO A 37 -20.01 0.64 17.09
C PRO A 37 -19.72 -0.40 18.18
N SER A 38 -18.85 -1.36 17.89
CA SER A 38 -18.41 -2.41 18.82
C SER A 38 -17.39 -1.90 19.83
N ASP A 39 -16.70 -0.79 19.55
CA ASP A 39 -15.74 -0.22 20.47
C ASP A 39 -16.48 0.62 21.53
N LYS A 40 -16.67 0.02 22.71
CA LYS A 40 -17.35 0.66 23.84
C LYS A 40 -16.40 1.41 24.77
N THR A 41 -15.11 1.46 24.45
CA THR A 41 -14.08 2.02 25.32
C THR A 41 -13.07 2.80 24.49
N ILE A 42 -13.33 4.10 24.32
CA ILE A 42 -12.30 5.08 23.93
C ILE A 42 -11.09 4.87 24.85
N GLY A 43 -10.00 4.32 24.31
CA GLY A 43 -8.76 4.03 25.04
C GLY A 43 -8.77 2.80 25.97
N GLY A 44 -9.57 1.76 25.71
CA GLY A 44 -9.59 0.55 26.56
C GLY A 44 -9.94 -0.79 25.89
N GLY A 45 -9.96 -0.87 24.55
CA GLY A 45 -10.17 -2.10 23.79
C GLY A 45 -8.86 -2.81 23.45
N ASP A 46 -8.94 -4.01 22.85
CA ASP A 46 -7.80 -4.74 22.29
C ASP A 46 -7.11 -3.88 21.20
N ASP A 47 -6.08 -3.14 21.61
CA ASP A 47 -5.41 -2.06 20.86
C ASP A 47 -4.62 -2.56 19.63
N SER A 48 -4.67 -3.85 19.29
CA SER A 48 -3.86 -4.45 18.22
C SER A 48 -4.10 -3.81 16.84
N PHE A 49 -5.33 -3.33 16.55
CA PHE A 49 -5.67 -2.65 15.30
C PHE A 49 -5.21 -1.17 15.23
N THR A 50 -4.83 -0.55 16.37
CA THR A 50 -4.25 0.81 16.40
C THR A 50 -2.92 0.89 15.64
N THR A 51 -2.32 -0.27 15.36
CA THR A 51 -1.18 -0.43 14.46
C THR A 51 -1.46 0.14 13.08
N PHE A 52 -2.68 -0.05 12.55
CA PHE A 52 -3.09 0.37 11.20
C PHE A 52 -4.05 1.57 11.20
N PHE A 53 -4.77 1.82 12.30
CA PHE A 53 -5.73 2.91 12.43
C PHE A 53 -5.30 3.93 13.48
N CYS A 54 -5.61 5.20 13.23
CA CYS A 54 -5.50 6.30 14.18
C CYS A 54 -6.91 6.67 14.66
N GLU A 55 -7.14 6.67 15.97
CA GLU A 55 -8.41 7.10 16.55
C GLU A 55 -8.43 8.63 16.71
N THR A 56 -9.49 9.26 16.23
CA THR A 56 -9.75 10.68 16.46
C THR A 56 -10.64 10.86 17.69
N GLY A 57 -10.62 12.04 18.32
CA GLY A 57 -11.48 12.33 19.49
C GLY A 57 -13.00 12.26 19.24
N ALA A 58 -13.43 12.07 17.99
CA ALA A 58 -14.82 11.83 17.62
C ALA A 58 -15.18 10.33 17.49
N GLY A 59 -14.29 9.42 17.92
CA GLY A 59 -14.45 7.96 17.79
C GLY A 59 -14.25 7.43 16.37
N LYS A 60 -13.77 8.28 15.46
CA LYS A 60 -13.51 7.89 14.07
C LYS A 60 -12.11 7.31 13.95
N HIS A 61 -12.03 6.13 13.34
CA HIS A 61 -10.83 5.39 13.00
C HIS A 61 -10.38 5.74 11.58
N VAL A 62 -9.21 6.36 11.47
CA VAL A 62 -8.64 6.81 10.20
C VAL A 62 -7.43 5.93 9.86
N PRO A 63 -7.38 5.32 8.67
CA PRO A 63 -6.23 4.54 8.21
C PRO A 63 -4.91 5.34 8.26
N ARG A 64 -3.84 4.69 8.72
CA ARG A 64 -2.45 5.14 8.56
C ARG A 64 -1.97 4.84 7.14
N ALA A 65 -2.64 5.44 6.17
CA ALA A 65 -2.40 5.23 4.75
C ALA A 65 -2.06 6.54 4.03
N VAL A 66 -1.24 6.44 2.98
CA VAL A 66 -1.03 7.48 1.97
C VAL A 66 -1.26 6.85 0.60
N PHE A 67 -2.04 7.51 -0.24
CA PHE A 67 -2.27 7.13 -1.63
C PHE A 67 -1.66 8.20 -2.52
N VAL A 68 -0.84 7.77 -3.47
CA VAL A 68 -0.12 8.66 -4.37
C VAL A 68 -0.28 8.17 -5.79
N ASP A 69 -0.70 9.07 -6.67
CA ASP A 69 -0.62 8.85 -8.10
C ASP A 69 -0.25 10.16 -8.81
N LEU A 70 0.43 10.07 -9.95
CA LEU A 70 0.85 11.23 -10.74
C LEU A 70 -0.31 11.79 -11.60
N GLU A 71 -1.41 11.06 -11.70
CA GLU A 71 -2.67 11.47 -12.33
C GLU A 71 -3.86 11.25 -11.38
N PRO A 72 -4.92 12.08 -11.39
CA PRO A 72 -5.96 12.02 -10.36
C PRO A 72 -6.97 10.88 -10.51
N THR A 73 -7.12 10.27 -11.69
CA THR A 73 -8.25 9.40 -12.06
C THR A 73 -8.59 8.34 -11.00
N VAL A 74 -7.60 7.52 -10.60
CA VAL A 74 -7.83 6.39 -9.68
C VAL A 74 -8.01 6.82 -8.23
N ILE A 75 -7.43 7.95 -7.82
CA ILE A 75 -7.61 8.49 -6.47
C ILE A 75 -8.95 9.22 -6.37
N ASP A 76 -9.43 9.84 -7.45
CA ASP A 76 -10.76 10.44 -7.51
C ASP A 76 -11.87 9.38 -7.38
N GLU A 77 -11.63 8.15 -7.83
CA GLU A 77 -12.54 7.02 -7.54
C GLU A 77 -12.65 6.75 -6.04
N ILE A 78 -11.56 6.85 -5.27
CA ILE A 78 -11.59 6.72 -3.80
C ILE A 78 -12.32 7.91 -3.18
N ARG A 79 -12.04 9.14 -3.63
CA ARG A 79 -12.69 10.38 -3.13
C ARG A 79 -14.22 10.38 -3.36
N ASN A 80 -14.70 9.66 -4.37
CA ASN A 80 -16.12 9.52 -4.68
C ASN A 80 -16.70 8.15 -4.33
N GLY A 81 -15.87 7.26 -3.79
CA GLY A 81 -16.23 5.88 -3.48
C GLY A 81 -16.98 5.71 -2.16
N PRO A 82 -17.35 4.46 -1.81
CA PRO A 82 -18.06 4.16 -0.56
C PRO A 82 -17.24 4.56 0.68
N TYR A 83 -15.91 4.41 0.63
CA TYR A 83 -14.98 4.74 1.71
C TYR A 83 -14.42 6.17 1.62
N ARG A 84 -15.07 7.08 0.88
CA ARG A 84 -14.62 8.48 0.74
C ARG A 84 -14.43 9.24 2.05
N GLN A 85 -15.16 8.81 3.09
CA GLN A 85 -15.07 9.41 4.42
C GLN A 85 -14.01 8.74 5.30
N LEU A 86 -13.50 7.57 4.94
CA LEU A 86 -12.55 6.82 5.77
C LEU A 86 -11.19 7.52 5.83
N PHE A 87 -10.66 7.92 4.67
CA PHE A 87 -9.34 8.52 4.54
C PHE A 87 -9.35 10.02 4.80
N HIS A 88 -8.25 10.54 5.34
CA HIS A 88 -8.06 11.98 5.44
C HIS A 88 -7.74 12.54 4.04
N PRO A 89 -8.38 13.64 3.57
CA PRO A 89 -8.16 14.14 2.20
C PRO A 89 -6.70 14.43 1.86
N GLU A 90 -5.91 14.93 2.82
CA GLU A 90 -4.46 15.13 2.62
C GLU A 90 -3.64 13.85 2.44
N GLN A 91 -4.20 12.66 2.74
CA GLN A 91 -3.56 11.37 2.46
C GLN A 91 -3.73 10.94 1.00
N LEU A 92 -4.61 11.60 0.24
CA LEU A 92 -4.94 11.28 -1.14
C LEU A 92 -4.26 12.29 -2.06
N ILE A 93 -3.02 12.00 -2.47
CA ILE A 93 -2.13 12.92 -3.16
C ILE A 93 -2.11 12.60 -4.66
N THR A 94 -2.41 13.61 -5.48
CA THR A 94 -2.55 13.46 -6.94
C THR A 94 -1.72 14.49 -7.67
N GLY A 95 -0.96 14.06 -8.67
CA GLY A 95 -0.33 14.93 -9.66
C GLY A 95 -1.32 15.40 -10.73
N LYS A 96 -0.78 15.99 -11.80
CA LYS A 96 -1.55 16.45 -12.97
C LYS A 96 -1.21 15.71 -14.26
N GLU A 97 -0.08 15.00 -14.28
CA GLU A 97 0.48 14.39 -15.48
C GLU A 97 1.09 13.04 -15.09
N ASP A 98 0.72 11.96 -15.78
CA ASP A 98 1.25 10.63 -15.49
C ASP A 98 2.72 10.47 -15.95
N ALA A 99 3.38 9.44 -15.41
CA ALA A 99 4.65 8.92 -15.90
C ALA A 99 4.57 8.25 -17.29
N ALA A 100 3.37 8.00 -17.83
CA ALA A 100 3.15 7.45 -19.18
C ALA A 100 3.90 6.13 -19.41
N ASN A 101 3.81 5.22 -18.44
CA ASN A 101 4.53 3.94 -18.42
C ASN A 101 6.06 4.06 -18.57
N ASN A 102 6.65 5.19 -18.17
CA ASN A 102 8.09 5.41 -18.25
C ASN A 102 8.69 5.61 -16.85
N TYR A 103 9.52 4.65 -16.42
CA TYR A 103 10.26 4.71 -15.15
C TYR A 103 10.97 6.06 -14.95
N ALA A 104 11.67 6.56 -15.97
CA ALA A 104 12.47 7.78 -15.84
C ALA A 104 11.59 9.01 -15.58
N ARG A 105 10.36 9.03 -16.08
CA ARG A 105 9.41 10.11 -15.78
C ARG A 105 8.95 10.06 -14.33
N GLY A 106 8.59 8.87 -13.85
CA GLY A 106 8.20 8.64 -12.46
C GLY A 106 9.33 8.90 -11.46
N HIS A 107 10.59 8.67 -11.84
CA HIS A 107 11.73 8.79 -10.94
C HIS A 107 12.45 10.16 -11.04
N TYR A 108 12.71 10.65 -12.26
CA TYR A 108 13.61 11.80 -12.45
C TYR A 108 12.94 13.12 -12.80
N THR A 109 11.77 13.11 -13.44
CA THR A 109 11.10 14.34 -13.91
C THR A 109 9.84 14.63 -13.12
N ILE A 110 8.74 13.97 -13.45
CA ILE A 110 7.41 14.25 -12.88
C ILE A 110 7.37 13.90 -11.39
N GLY A 111 7.96 12.75 -11.00
CA GLY A 111 7.96 12.33 -9.60
C GLY A 111 8.65 13.30 -8.65
N LYS A 112 9.65 14.04 -9.12
CA LYS A 112 10.34 15.05 -8.30
C LYS A 112 9.45 16.23 -7.94
N GLU A 113 8.40 16.50 -8.71
CA GLU A 113 7.48 17.60 -8.42
C GLU A 113 6.54 17.27 -7.25
N ILE A 114 6.31 15.98 -6.98
CA ILE A 114 5.35 15.52 -5.96
C ILE A 114 5.99 14.84 -4.75
N ILE A 115 7.28 14.49 -4.82
CA ILE A 115 7.97 13.77 -3.75
C ILE A 115 7.96 14.52 -2.42
N ASP A 116 8.20 15.84 -2.42
CA ASP A 116 8.24 16.64 -1.20
C ASP A 116 6.86 16.69 -0.50
N PRO A 117 5.74 17.00 -1.20
CA PRO A 117 4.40 16.87 -0.62
C PRO A 117 4.08 15.49 -0.03
N VAL A 118 4.55 14.42 -0.69
CA VAL A 118 4.33 13.05 -0.23
C VAL A 118 5.12 12.78 1.06
N LEU A 119 6.41 13.14 1.10
CA LEU A 119 7.25 12.99 2.28
C LEU A 119 6.73 13.81 3.46
N ASP A 120 6.27 15.04 3.22
CA ASP A 120 5.67 15.88 4.26
C ASP A 120 4.41 15.23 4.84
N ARG A 121 3.58 14.59 4.01
CA ARG A 121 2.40 13.87 4.50
C ARG A 121 2.77 12.61 5.28
N ILE A 122 3.74 11.84 4.80
CA ILE A 122 4.27 10.66 5.51
C ILE A 122 4.86 11.08 6.87
N ARG A 123 5.56 12.23 6.92
CA ARG A 123 6.10 12.80 8.16
C ARG A 123 5.00 13.13 9.15
N LYS A 124 3.93 13.81 8.72
CA LYS A 124 2.76 14.08 9.60
C LYS A 124 2.15 12.81 10.18
N LEU A 125 2.05 11.73 9.41
CA LEU A 125 1.55 10.45 9.92
C LEU A 125 2.54 9.76 10.86
N SER A 126 3.84 9.90 10.59
CA SER A 126 4.90 9.38 11.44
C SER A 126 4.92 10.10 12.80
N ASP A 127 4.71 11.41 12.82
CA ASP A 127 4.62 12.22 14.05
C ASP A 127 3.40 11.85 14.91
N GLN A 128 2.35 11.28 14.29
CA GLN A 128 1.18 10.72 14.99
C GLN A 128 1.40 9.29 15.49
N CYS A 129 2.57 8.69 15.27
CA CYS A 129 2.91 7.37 15.76
C CYS A 129 3.76 7.48 17.04
N THR A 130 3.42 6.70 18.05
CA THR A 130 4.22 6.60 19.29
C THR A 130 5.46 5.73 19.08
N GLY A 131 5.40 4.75 18.19
CA GLY A 131 6.46 3.80 17.90
C GLY A 131 6.37 3.23 16.48
N LEU A 132 6.53 4.10 15.46
CA LEU A 132 6.55 3.69 14.06
C LEU A 132 7.54 2.54 13.83
N GLN A 133 7.06 1.41 13.34
CA GLN A 133 7.90 0.28 12.93
C GLN A 133 8.49 0.50 11.54
N GLY A 134 7.66 0.96 10.61
CA GLY A 134 8.02 0.97 9.20
C GLY A 134 6.87 1.22 8.25
N PHE A 135 7.15 0.94 6.98
CA PHE A 135 6.31 1.23 5.84
C PHE A 135 5.93 -0.06 5.09
N LEU A 136 4.66 -0.17 4.70
CA LEU A 136 4.17 -1.17 3.76
C LEU A 136 3.92 -0.46 2.42
N VAL A 137 4.71 -0.76 1.41
CA VAL A 137 4.72 -0.06 0.13
C VAL A 137 4.07 -0.93 -0.95
N PHE A 138 2.98 -0.44 -1.53
CA PHE A 138 2.15 -1.15 -2.49
C PHE A 138 2.29 -0.50 -3.86
N HIS A 139 2.75 -1.25 -4.86
CA HIS A 139 3.03 -0.68 -6.20
C HIS A 139 3.05 -1.76 -7.29
N SER A 140 3.16 -1.34 -8.55
CA SER A 140 3.44 -2.25 -9.68
C SER A 140 4.86 -2.07 -10.20
N PHE A 141 5.45 -3.15 -10.71
CA PHE A 141 6.72 -3.08 -11.44
C PHE A 141 6.56 -2.52 -12.86
N GLY A 142 5.40 -2.75 -13.49
CA GLY A 142 5.17 -2.39 -14.88
C GLY A 142 4.84 -0.91 -15.14
N GLY A 143 4.18 -0.24 -14.19
CA GLY A 143 3.71 1.14 -14.40
C GLY A 143 4.81 2.18 -14.15
N GLY A 144 4.83 3.28 -14.90
CA GLY A 144 5.87 4.31 -14.76
C GLY A 144 5.89 4.98 -13.37
N THR A 145 4.71 5.24 -12.82
CA THR A 145 4.54 5.75 -11.44
C THR A 145 4.87 4.65 -10.42
N GLY A 146 4.27 3.46 -10.59
CA GLY A 146 4.49 2.32 -9.69
C GLY A 146 5.94 1.88 -9.60
N SER A 147 6.73 2.01 -10.67
CA SER A 147 8.14 1.66 -10.69
C SER A 147 9.01 2.86 -10.29
N GLY A 148 8.90 3.96 -11.04
CA GLY A 148 9.82 5.10 -10.95
C GLY A 148 9.63 5.91 -9.68
N PHE A 149 8.38 6.26 -9.36
CA PHE A 149 8.09 7.06 -8.16
C PHE A 149 8.32 6.24 -6.90
N THR A 150 7.98 4.95 -6.88
CA THR A 150 8.27 4.06 -5.74
C THR A 150 9.77 4.00 -5.48
N SER A 151 10.59 3.85 -6.51
CA SER A 151 12.05 3.85 -6.35
C SER A 151 12.57 5.14 -5.73
N LEU A 152 12.12 6.28 -6.25
CA LEU A 152 12.47 7.60 -5.68
C LEU A 152 12.01 7.72 -4.23
N LEU A 153 10.80 7.26 -3.91
CA LEU A 153 10.25 7.31 -2.56
C LEU A 153 11.06 6.43 -1.60
N MET A 154 11.43 5.22 -2.01
CA MET A 154 12.20 4.27 -1.20
C MET A 154 13.60 4.79 -0.87
N GLU A 155 14.27 5.46 -1.82
CA GLU A 155 15.53 6.18 -1.58
C GLU A 155 15.36 7.24 -0.48
N ARG A 156 14.31 8.07 -0.58
CA ARG A 156 14.04 9.14 0.38
C ARG A 156 13.64 8.62 1.76
N LEU A 157 12.81 7.57 1.81
CA LEU A 157 12.44 6.91 3.07
C LEU A 157 13.66 6.29 3.75
N SER A 158 14.62 5.76 3.00
CA SER A 158 15.86 5.23 3.57
C SER A 158 16.75 6.32 4.17
N VAL A 159 16.73 7.53 3.60
CA VAL A 159 17.43 8.70 4.14
C VAL A 159 16.75 9.21 5.41
N ASP A 160 15.44 9.46 5.37
CA ASP A 160 14.70 10.08 6.47
C ASP A 160 14.41 9.10 7.62
N TYR A 161 14.24 7.81 7.29
CA TYR A 161 13.80 6.74 8.20
C TYR A 161 14.70 5.49 8.14
N GLY A 162 16.03 5.67 8.07
CA GLY A 162 16.98 4.58 7.82
C GLY A 162 16.96 3.40 8.80
N LYS A 163 16.37 3.52 9.99
CA LYS A 163 16.21 2.41 10.96
C LYS A 163 14.84 1.72 10.90
N LYS A 164 13.94 2.17 10.03
CA LYS A 164 12.56 1.68 9.94
C LYS A 164 12.45 0.67 8.80
N SER A 165 11.74 -0.42 9.06
CA SER A 165 11.55 -1.48 8.07
C SER A 165 10.68 -1.00 6.91
N LYS A 166 10.92 -1.48 5.71
CA LYS A 166 10.18 -1.19 4.48
C LYS A 166 9.88 -2.53 3.80
N LEU A 167 8.60 -2.88 3.78
CA LEU A 167 8.11 -4.09 3.12
C LEU A 167 7.38 -3.69 1.84
N GLU A 168 7.59 -4.43 0.77
CA GLU A 168 6.95 -4.17 -0.52
C GLU A 168 5.89 -5.23 -0.84
N PHE A 169 4.79 -4.78 -1.45
CA PHE A 169 3.82 -5.61 -2.16
C PHE A 169 3.83 -5.17 -3.62
N SER A 170 4.58 -5.92 -4.43
CA SER A 170 4.92 -5.54 -5.80
C SER A 170 4.12 -6.38 -6.79
N ILE A 171 3.25 -5.75 -7.57
CA ILE A 171 2.53 -6.41 -8.66
C ILE A 171 3.49 -6.67 -9.82
N TYR A 172 3.78 -7.94 -10.05
CA TYR A 172 4.60 -8.40 -11.17
C TYR A 172 3.78 -8.42 -12.47
N PRO A 173 4.32 -7.90 -13.57
CA PRO A 173 3.59 -7.78 -14.84
C PRO A 173 3.30 -9.14 -15.47
N ALA A 174 2.15 -9.25 -16.11
CA ALA A 174 1.74 -10.44 -16.87
C ALA A 174 1.21 -10.02 -18.25
N PRO A 175 1.67 -10.64 -19.36
CA PRO A 175 1.29 -10.24 -20.72
C PRO A 175 -0.23 -10.20 -20.98
N GLN A 176 -1.00 -11.02 -20.28
CA GLN A 176 -2.45 -11.16 -20.43
C GLN A 176 -3.23 -9.94 -19.91
N VAL A 177 -2.66 -9.19 -18.97
CA VAL A 177 -3.28 -8.00 -18.34
C VAL A 177 -2.39 -6.75 -18.41
N SER A 178 -1.25 -6.87 -19.10
CA SER A 178 -0.30 -5.79 -19.33
C SER A 178 -0.88 -4.76 -20.30
N THR A 179 -0.61 -3.49 -20.03
CA THR A 179 -1.00 -2.36 -20.90
C THR A 179 0.19 -1.69 -21.56
N ALA A 180 1.42 -2.06 -21.18
CA ALA A 180 2.64 -1.44 -21.69
C ALA A 180 3.70 -2.46 -22.14
N VAL A 181 4.19 -2.27 -23.36
CA VAL A 181 5.29 -3.08 -23.93
C VAL A 181 6.60 -2.88 -23.16
N VAL A 182 6.74 -1.75 -22.46
CA VAL A 182 7.95 -1.36 -21.73
C VAL A 182 7.98 -1.83 -20.28
N GLU A 183 6.99 -2.60 -19.82
CA GLU A 183 6.95 -3.13 -18.45
C GLU A 183 8.23 -3.88 -18.05
N PRO A 184 8.88 -4.71 -18.91
CA PRO A 184 10.13 -5.35 -18.56
C PRO A 184 11.26 -4.36 -18.22
N TYR A 185 11.33 -3.22 -18.90
CA TYR A 185 12.31 -2.17 -18.59
C TYR A 185 12.04 -1.56 -17.23
N ASN A 186 10.77 -1.19 -16.96
CA ASN A 186 10.36 -0.58 -15.71
C ASN A 186 10.63 -1.53 -14.52
N SER A 187 10.32 -2.82 -14.67
CA SER A 187 10.57 -3.85 -13.66
C SER A 187 12.04 -3.96 -13.28
N ILE A 188 12.93 -4.07 -14.27
CA ILE A 188 14.37 -4.20 -13.98
C ILE A 188 14.93 -2.94 -13.33
N LEU A 189 14.52 -1.76 -13.82
CA LEU A 189 14.99 -0.48 -13.26
C LEU A 189 14.55 -0.31 -11.80
N THR A 190 13.27 -0.54 -11.50
CA THR A 190 12.78 -0.41 -10.13
C THR A 190 13.38 -1.44 -9.20
N THR A 191 13.49 -2.71 -9.62
CA THR A 191 14.12 -3.74 -8.79
C THR A 191 15.56 -3.38 -8.49
N HIS A 192 16.33 -2.86 -9.46
CA HIS A 192 17.72 -2.47 -9.23
C HIS A 192 17.84 -1.37 -8.17
N THR A 193 17.00 -0.33 -8.25
CA THR A 193 17.09 0.83 -7.36
C THR A 193 16.42 0.61 -6.00
N THR A 194 15.39 -0.24 -5.90
CA THR A 194 14.74 -0.51 -4.60
C THR A 194 15.42 -1.61 -3.80
N LEU A 195 16.28 -2.44 -4.40
CA LEU A 195 16.87 -3.60 -3.72
C LEU A 195 17.65 -3.23 -2.45
N GLU A 196 18.37 -2.10 -2.44
CA GLU A 196 19.13 -1.64 -1.28
C GLU A 196 18.26 -0.91 -0.23
N HIS A 197 16.99 -0.70 -0.55
CA HIS A 197 16.05 0.09 0.25
C HIS A 197 14.84 -0.72 0.73
N SER A 198 14.69 -1.96 0.29
CA SER A 198 13.60 -2.84 0.68
C SER A 198 14.13 -3.95 1.57
N ASP A 199 13.47 -4.19 2.70
CA ASP A 199 13.92 -5.24 3.62
C ASP A 199 13.24 -6.59 3.33
N CYS A 200 12.05 -6.59 2.72
CA CYS A 200 11.35 -7.79 2.29
C CYS A 200 10.28 -7.42 1.25
N ALA A 201 10.23 -8.13 0.13
CA ALA A 201 9.30 -7.87 -0.95
C ALA A 201 8.43 -9.10 -1.28
N PHE A 202 7.11 -8.91 -1.24
CA PHE A 202 6.13 -9.89 -1.67
C PHE A 202 5.73 -9.60 -3.11
N MET A 203 6.23 -10.41 -4.03
CA MET A 203 5.84 -10.33 -5.43
C MET A 203 4.49 -11.02 -5.65
N VAL A 204 3.58 -10.31 -6.29
CA VAL A 204 2.25 -10.80 -6.66
C VAL A 204 2.19 -10.89 -8.18
N ASP A 205 2.28 -12.11 -8.71
CA ASP A 205 2.23 -12.37 -10.14
C ASP A 205 0.80 -12.30 -10.67
N ASN A 206 0.53 -11.30 -11.51
CA ASN A 206 -0.77 -11.12 -12.14
C ASN A 206 -1.21 -12.35 -12.95
N GLU A 207 -0.29 -13.09 -13.58
CA GLU A 207 -0.62 -14.29 -14.34
C GLU A 207 -1.11 -15.39 -13.40
N ALA A 208 -0.42 -15.58 -12.27
CA ALA A 208 -0.81 -16.55 -11.25
C ALA A 208 -2.18 -16.21 -10.63
N ILE A 209 -2.41 -14.94 -10.27
CA ILE A 209 -3.71 -14.49 -9.73
C ILE A 209 -4.82 -14.66 -10.78
N TYR A 210 -4.55 -14.33 -12.05
CA TYR A 210 -5.50 -14.49 -13.15
C TYR A 210 -5.87 -15.97 -13.35
N ASP A 211 -4.87 -16.85 -13.36
CA ASP A 211 -5.05 -18.31 -13.48
C ASP A 211 -5.88 -18.87 -12.32
N ILE A 212 -5.65 -18.43 -11.09
CA ILE A 212 -6.45 -18.84 -9.92
C ILE A 212 -7.91 -18.36 -10.09
N CYS A 213 -8.14 -17.11 -10.46
CA CYS A 213 -9.50 -16.62 -10.70
C CYS A 213 -10.23 -17.43 -11.77
N ARG A 214 -9.53 -17.82 -12.84
CA ARG A 214 -10.12 -18.58 -13.94
C ARG A 214 -10.37 -20.04 -13.60
N ARG A 215 -9.43 -20.71 -12.93
CA ARG A 215 -9.48 -22.16 -12.65
C ARG A 215 -10.25 -22.50 -11.39
N ASN A 216 -10.16 -21.66 -10.35
CA ASN A 216 -10.68 -21.98 -9.02
C ASN A 216 -11.96 -21.21 -8.68
N LEU A 217 -12.21 -20.05 -9.32
CA LEU A 217 -13.40 -19.23 -9.09
C LEU A 217 -14.36 -19.22 -10.29
N ASP A 218 -14.08 -20.01 -11.33
CA ASP A 218 -14.87 -20.11 -12.56
C ASP A 218 -15.14 -18.76 -13.26
N ILE A 219 -14.21 -17.80 -13.12
CA ILE A 219 -14.31 -16.49 -13.77
C ILE A 219 -13.61 -16.56 -15.13
N GLU A 220 -14.38 -16.64 -16.22
CA GLU A 220 -13.82 -16.80 -17.57
C GLU A 220 -12.88 -15.65 -17.98
N ARG A 221 -13.23 -14.41 -17.61
CA ARG A 221 -12.45 -13.19 -17.87
C ARG A 221 -12.30 -12.35 -16.59
N PRO A 222 -11.32 -12.68 -15.73
CA PRO A 222 -11.04 -11.91 -14.52
C PRO A 222 -10.78 -10.43 -14.81
N THR A 223 -11.45 -9.56 -14.06
CA THR A 223 -11.24 -8.10 -14.07
C THR A 223 -10.27 -7.69 -12.96
N TYR A 224 -9.72 -6.46 -12.99
CA TYR A 224 -8.89 -5.94 -11.89
C TYR A 224 -9.62 -5.99 -10.54
N THR A 225 -10.94 -5.83 -10.50
CA THR A 225 -11.71 -6.00 -9.25
C THR A 225 -11.62 -7.43 -8.71
N ASN A 226 -11.66 -8.44 -9.59
CA ASN A 226 -11.52 -9.84 -9.17
C ASN A 226 -10.10 -10.12 -8.67
N LEU A 227 -9.09 -9.66 -9.42
CA LEU A 227 -7.69 -9.82 -9.05
C LEU A 227 -7.41 -9.13 -7.71
N ASN A 228 -7.78 -7.85 -7.57
CA ASN A 228 -7.52 -7.06 -6.37
C ASN A 228 -8.21 -7.61 -5.12
N ARG A 229 -9.39 -8.24 -5.24
CA ARG A 229 -10.04 -8.90 -4.09
C ARG A 229 -9.34 -10.18 -3.66
N LEU A 230 -8.80 -10.96 -4.61
CA LEU A 230 -7.99 -12.12 -4.26
C LEU A 230 -6.66 -11.69 -3.65
N ILE A 231 -6.03 -10.68 -4.23
CA ILE A 231 -4.79 -10.10 -3.70
C ILE A 231 -5.01 -9.51 -2.32
N SER A 232 -6.10 -8.77 -2.08
CA SER A 232 -6.39 -8.21 -0.77
C SER A 232 -6.59 -9.28 0.31
N GLN A 233 -7.17 -10.43 -0.05
CA GLN A 233 -7.27 -11.57 0.86
C GLN A 233 -5.89 -12.14 1.24
N ILE A 234 -4.98 -12.23 0.27
CA ILE A 234 -3.59 -12.67 0.50
C ILE A 234 -2.85 -11.65 1.37
N VAL A 235 -2.89 -10.37 1.01
CA VAL A 235 -2.28 -9.28 1.77
C VAL A 235 -2.83 -9.26 3.20
N SER A 236 -4.15 -9.42 3.38
CA SER A 236 -4.76 -9.50 4.69
C SER A 236 -4.20 -10.66 5.52
N SER A 237 -4.02 -11.84 4.91
CA SER A 237 -3.44 -12.99 5.62
C SER A 237 -1.99 -12.75 6.05
N ILE A 238 -1.22 -12.01 5.25
CA ILE A 238 0.18 -11.64 5.56
C ILE A 238 0.21 -10.60 6.69
N THR A 239 -0.65 -9.58 6.64
CA THR A 239 -0.67 -8.48 7.62
C THR A 239 -1.49 -8.79 8.87
N ALA A 240 -2.21 -9.92 8.92
CA ALA A 240 -3.04 -10.31 10.06
C ALA A 240 -2.25 -10.35 11.37
N SER A 241 -1.00 -10.86 11.33
CA SER A 241 -0.12 -10.93 12.52
C SER A 241 0.28 -9.56 13.07
N LEU A 242 0.15 -8.49 12.28
CA LEU A 242 0.42 -7.11 12.70
C LEU A 242 -0.84 -6.40 13.22
N ARG A 243 -2.04 -6.92 12.90
CA ARG A 243 -3.34 -6.30 13.18
C ARG A 243 -4.11 -6.98 14.30
N PHE A 244 -3.80 -8.24 14.56
CA PHE A 244 -4.41 -9.06 15.60
C PHE A 244 -3.32 -9.61 16.52
N ASP A 245 -3.69 -9.86 17.77
CA ASP A 245 -2.81 -10.53 18.71
C ASP A 245 -2.40 -11.91 18.19
N GLY A 246 -1.09 -12.16 18.17
CA GLY A 246 -0.48 -13.35 17.60
C GLY A 246 0.89 -13.65 18.21
N ALA A 247 1.46 -14.78 17.83
CA ALA A 247 2.74 -15.27 18.37
C ALA A 247 3.86 -15.33 17.32
N LEU A 248 3.57 -15.04 16.05
CA LEU A 248 4.51 -15.16 14.93
C LEU A 248 4.35 -13.95 13.99
N ASN A 249 5.46 -13.32 13.62
CA ASN A 249 5.52 -12.11 12.79
C ASN A 249 4.76 -10.93 13.40
N VAL A 250 4.97 -10.70 14.70
CA VAL A 250 4.29 -9.67 15.50
C VAL A 250 4.86 -8.26 15.29
N ASP A 251 5.95 -8.13 14.53
CA ASP A 251 6.48 -6.87 14.02
C ASP A 251 7.13 -7.05 12.63
N LEU A 252 7.39 -5.92 11.96
CA LEU A 252 8.03 -5.88 10.64
C LEU A 252 9.47 -6.41 10.65
N THR A 253 10.16 -6.38 11.79
CA THR A 253 11.54 -6.91 11.92
C THR A 253 11.53 -8.43 11.95
N GLU A 254 10.50 -9.05 12.53
CA GLU A 254 10.34 -10.50 12.51
C GLU A 254 10.15 -11.05 11.09
N PHE A 255 9.52 -10.30 10.18
CA PHE A 255 9.46 -10.70 8.76
C PHE A 255 10.85 -10.90 8.17
N GLN A 256 11.77 -9.96 8.41
CA GLN A 256 13.16 -10.09 7.95
C GLN A 256 13.83 -11.28 8.62
N THR A 257 13.73 -11.38 9.95
CA THR A 257 14.37 -12.43 10.75
C THR A 257 13.96 -13.84 10.32
N ASN A 258 12.69 -14.02 9.97
CA ASN A 258 12.12 -15.33 9.65
C ASN A 258 12.18 -15.69 8.17
N LEU A 259 12.12 -14.70 7.26
CA LEU A 259 11.98 -14.94 5.82
C LEU A 259 13.21 -14.54 4.99
N VAL A 260 14.07 -13.67 5.52
CA VAL A 260 15.19 -13.06 4.76
C VAL A 260 16.53 -13.39 5.44
N PRO A 261 17.17 -14.50 5.03
CA PRO A 261 18.45 -14.91 5.61
C PRO A 261 19.65 -14.07 5.16
N TYR A 262 19.54 -13.33 4.04
CA TYR A 262 20.59 -12.49 3.46
C TYR A 262 20.02 -11.32 2.67
#